data_AF-A0A2D4JZN8-F1
#
_entry.id   AF-A0A2D4JZN8-F1
#
_cell.length_a   1.000
_cell.length_b   1.000
_cell.length_c   1.000
_cell.angle_alpha   90.00
_cell.angle_beta   90.00
_cell.angle_gamma   90.00
#
_symmetry.space_group_name_H-M   'P 1'
#
loop_
_entity.id
_entity.type
_entity.pdbx_description
1 polymer ?
#
loop_
_entity_poly.entity_id
_entity_poly.type
_entity_poly.pdbx_seq_one_letter_code
_entity_poly.pdbx_strand_id
1 'polypeptide(L)'
;PNTMDISKKLRYHQILDKEGNLKSIQELEEQNITIDRWSYFQITIRYKKDLKEFGIETKSSNLDKILLGQDKNMISKLYNYILEFELTEKIVKGPMIVWARNFGYNIQLEEWEEIWQRNLSITKSVSYKKNLYKMIYRWHLAPSRLTKIYPTANPTCWKCKTNHGTFYHLWRTCPVIKIFWIKIKTWLEEITQVGLEWKPELYLLGIFRKDYPPKIKYLIIHILTAIRISLAQ
;
A
#
# COMPACT_ATOMS: atom_id res chain seq x y z
N PRO A 1 15.06 -30.46 -18.27
CA PRO A 1 14.56 -29.34 -17.44
C PRO A 1 15.60 -28.20 -17.41
N ASN A 2 15.50 -27.33 -18.42
CA ASN A 2 16.06 -25.99 -18.56
C ASN A 2 17.23 -25.61 -17.63
N THR A 3 18.42 -26.15 -17.91
CA THR A 3 19.66 -25.42 -17.65
C THR A 3 19.72 -24.27 -18.67
N MET A 4 19.11 -23.13 -18.32
CA MET A 4 19.24 -21.90 -19.10
C MET A 4 20.69 -21.42 -19.01
N ASP A 5 21.50 -21.88 -19.94
CA ASP A 5 22.86 -21.40 -20.17
C ASP A 5 22.79 -19.91 -20.53
N ILE A 6 23.15 -19.06 -19.56
CA ILE A 6 23.06 -17.60 -19.66
C ILE A 6 23.92 -17.06 -20.82
N SER A 7 24.95 -17.81 -21.22
CA SER A 7 25.85 -17.46 -22.32
C SER A 7 25.17 -17.47 -23.70
N LYS A 8 24.05 -18.19 -23.86
CA LYS A 8 23.28 -18.30 -25.12
C LYS A 8 22.06 -17.36 -25.17
N LYS A 9 21.87 -16.47 -24.19
CA LYS A 9 20.76 -15.51 -24.19
C LYS A 9 21.04 -14.32 -25.10
N LEU A 10 20.20 -14.16 -26.12
CA LEU A 10 20.13 -12.94 -26.91
C LEU A 10 19.56 -11.80 -26.05
N ARG A 11 20.27 -10.67 -26.03
CA ARG A 11 19.87 -9.48 -25.28
C ARG A 11 19.17 -8.48 -26.20
N TYR A 12 18.25 -7.69 -25.66
CA TYR A 12 17.50 -6.69 -26.41
C TYR A 12 18.41 -5.72 -27.19
N HIS A 13 19.51 -5.24 -26.59
CA HIS A 13 20.46 -4.36 -27.27
C HIS A 13 21.21 -5.00 -28.46
N GLN A 14 21.18 -6.33 -28.60
CA GLN A 14 21.78 -7.02 -29.74
C GLN A 14 20.78 -7.10 -30.92
N ILE A 15 19.50 -7.22 -30.61
CA ILE A 15 18.41 -7.41 -31.57
C ILE A 15 17.82 -6.07 -32.04
N LEU A 16 18.05 -4.99 -31.29
CA LEU A 16 17.61 -3.65 -31.66
C LEU A 16 18.70 -2.85 -32.37
N ASP A 17 18.29 -1.96 -33.27
CA ASP A 17 19.13 -0.92 -33.89
C ASP A 17 19.42 0.23 -32.89
N LYS A 18 20.14 1.26 -33.35
CA LYS A 18 20.50 2.41 -32.49
C LYS A 18 19.30 3.31 -32.19
N GLU A 19 18.27 3.29 -33.04
CA GLU A 19 17.01 3.99 -32.88
C GLU A 19 15.99 3.22 -32.01
N GLY A 20 16.25 1.96 -31.67
CA GLY A 20 15.38 1.10 -30.87
C GLY A 20 14.42 0.21 -31.67
N ASN A 21 14.53 0.14 -33.01
CA ASN A 21 13.75 -0.75 -33.86
C ASN A 21 14.33 -2.16 -33.92
N LEU A 22 13.46 -3.14 -34.13
CA LEU A 22 13.85 -4.54 -34.29
C LEU A 22 14.58 -4.75 -35.62
N LYS A 23 15.82 -5.23 -35.57
CA LYS A 23 16.62 -5.61 -36.73
C LYS A 23 15.97 -6.73 -37.52
N SER A 24 16.10 -6.68 -38.84
CA SER A 24 15.63 -7.76 -39.71
C SER A 24 16.45 -9.06 -39.49
N ILE A 25 15.88 -10.21 -39.87
CA ILE A 25 16.59 -11.50 -39.71
C ILE A 25 17.91 -11.54 -40.49
N GLN A 26 17.98 -10.82 -41.62
CA GLN A 26 19.18 -10.69 -42.44
C GLN A 26 20.27 -9.87 -41.73
N GLU A 27 19.91 -8.75 -41.11
CA GLU A 27 20.83 -7.92 -40.32
C GLU A 27 21.39 -8.65 -39.09
N LEU A 28 20.64 -9.59 -38.53
CA LEU A 28 21.09 -10.44 -37.43
C LEU A 28 22.06 -11.52 -37.90
N GLU A 29 21.79 -12.13 -39.07
CA GLU A 29 22.71 -13.08 -39.70
C GLU A 29 24.05 -12.42 -40.06
N GLU A 30 24.03 -11.17 -40.54
CA GLU A 30 25.25 -10.36 -40.79
C GLU A 30 26.08 -10.12 -39.51
N GLN A 31 25.45 -10.15 -38.34
CA GLN A 31 26.10 -9.99 -37.03
C GLN A 31 26.49 -11.33 -36.39
N ASN A 32 26.50 -12.43 -37.15
CA ASN A 32 26.71 -13.79 -36.66
C ASN A 32 25.70 -14.24 -35.59
N ILE A 33 24.50 -13.65 -35.57
CA ILE A 33 23.42 -14.03 -34.67
C ILE A 33 22.43 -14.92 -35.43
N THR A 34 22.51 -16.23 -35.19
CA THR A 34 21.59 -17.19 -35.81
C THR A 34 20.35 -17.39 -34.92
N ILE A 35 19.19 -16.99 -35.42
CA ILE A 35 17.90 -17.18 -34.75
C ILE A 35 16.98 -17.97 -35.68
N ASP A 36 16.29 -18.98 -35.16
CA ASP A 36 15.28 -19.66 -35.95
C ASP A 36 14.09 -18.72 -36.26
N ARG A 37 13.47 -18.91 -37.44
CA ARG A 37 12.35 -18.07 -37.89
C ARG A 37 11.18 -18.02 -36.91
N TRP A 38 10.94 -19.09 -36.16
CA TRP A 38 9.83 -19.15 -35.21
C TRP A 38 10.13 -18.31 -33.96
N SER A 39 11.33 -18.41 -33.39
CA SER A 39 11.78 -17.55 -32.28
C SER A 39 11.83 -16.09 -32.69
N TYR A 40 12.29 -15.78 -33.90
CA TYR A 40 12.27 -14.41 -34.43
C TYR A 40 10.83 -13.87 -34.53
N PHE A 41 9.88 -14.69 -34.98
CA PHE A 41 8.46 -14.32 -35.01
C PHE A 41 7.90 -14.06 -33.60
N GLN A 42 8.24 -14.88 -32.61
CA GLN A 42 7.85 -14.67 -31.21
C GLN A 42 8.42 -13.36 -30.64
N ILE A 43 9.69 -13.07 -30.90
CA ILE A 43 10.34 -11.81 -30.51
C ILE A 43 9.63 -10.62 -31.16
N THR A 44 9.27 -10.73 -32.44
CA THR A 44 8.55 -9.68 -33.17
C THR A 44 7.19 -9.37 -32.56
N ILE A 45 6.42 -10.40 -32.19
CA ILE A 45 5.13 -10.21 -31.51
C ILE A 45 5.32 -9.53 -30.16
N ARG A 46 6.29 -10.00 -29.37
CA ARG A 46 6.57 -9.45 -28.04
C ARG A 46 7.00 -7.98 -28.13
N TYR A 47 7.92 -7.68 -29.05
CA TYR A 47 8.41 -6.32 -29.35
C TYR A 47 7.26 -5.37 -29.69
N LYS A 48 6.37 -5.77 -30.61
CA LYS A 48 5.22 -4.93 -31.00
C LYS A 48 4.27 -4.67 -29.84
N LYS A 49 4.06 -5.66 -28.98
CA LYS A 49 3.23 -5.50 -27.78
C LYS A 49 3.87 -4.54 -26.78
N ASP A 50 5.16 -4.72 -26.49
CA ASP A 50 5.88 -3.88 -25.52
C ASP A 50 6.03 -2.43 -26.00
N LEU A 51 6.31 -2.22 -27.29
CA LEU A 51 6.35 -0.88 -27.89
C LEU A 51 5.00 -0.14 -27.72
N LYS A 52 3.88 -0.86 -27.84
CA LYS A 52 2.54 -0.29 -27.72
C LYS A 52 2.11 -0.02 -26.27
N GLU A 53 2.50 -0.89 -25.34
CA GLU A 53 2.06 -0.82 -23.93
C GLU A 53 2.99 0.05 -23.06
N PHE A 54 4.31 -0.04 -23.27
CA PHE A 54 5.30 0.53 -22.35
C PHE A 54 6.33 1.45 -23.03
N GLY A 55 6.46 1.37 -24.36
CA GLY A 55 7.60 1.96 -25.06
C GLY A 55 8.89 1.16 -24.82
N ILE A 56 9.96 1.47 -25.56
CA ILE A 56 11.27 0.81 -25.40
C ILE A 56 12.31 1.86 -25.02
N GLU A 57 12.79 1.78 -23.79
CA GLU A 57 13.90 2.61 -23.34
C GLU A 57 15.22 2.01 -23.81
N THR A 58 15.90 2.73 -24.70
CA THR A 58 17.22 2.36 -25.23
C THR A 58 18.37 2.81 -24.31
N LYS A 59 18.10 3.70 -23.35
CA LYS A 59 19.10 4.21 -22.39
C LYS A 59 19.15 3.30 -21.17
N SER A 60 20.36 2.93 -20.75
CA SER A 60 20.55 2.14 -19.53
C SER A 60 20.03 2.91 -18.32
N SER A 61 18.96 2.39 -17.70
CA SER A 61 18.42 2.92 -16.46
C SER A 61 19.38 2.66 -15.29
N ASN A 62 19.18 3.36 -14.17
CA ASN A 62 19.94 3.07 -12.95
C ASN A 62 19.67 1.65 -12.43
N LEU A 63 18.47 1.08 -12.68
CA LEU A 63 18.19 -0.34 -12.44
C LEU A 63 19.05 -1.25 -13.29
N ASP A 64 19.20 -0.96 -14.59
CA ASP A 64 20.02 -1.79 -15.47
C ASP A 64 21.47 -1.82 -15.00
N LYS A 65 22.00 -0.70 -14.51
CA LYS A 65 23.34 -0.64 -13.91
C LYS A 65 23.45 -1.47 -12.63
N ILE A 66 22.40 -1.55 -11.83
CA ILE A 66 22.37 -2.38 -10.61
C ILE A 66 22.25 -3.87 -10.97
N LEU A 67 21.43 -4.21 -11.96
CA LEU A 67 21.17 -5.58 -12.39
C LEU A 67 22.30 -6.19 -13.22
N LEU A 68 23.07 -5.35 -13.94
CA LEU A 68 24.17 -5.76 -14.82
C LEU A 68 25.56 -5.51 -14.22
N GLY A 69 25.65 -4.80 -13.09
CA GLY A 69 26.89 -4.53 -12.38
C GLY A 69 27.41 -5.73 -11.58
N GLN A 70 28.63 -5.64 -11.04
CA GLN A 70 29.20 -6.70 -10.19
C GLN A 70 28.35 -6.97 -8.93
N ASP A 71 28.19 -8.25 -8.60
CA ASP A 71 27.29 -8.81 -7.56
C ASP A 71 27.48 -8.26 -6.13
N LYS A 72 28.56 -7.50 -5.88
CA LYS A 72 28.80 -6.90 -4.56
C LYS A 72 27.66 -5.96 -4.17
N ASN A 73 27.01 -6.28 -3.06
CA ASN A 73 25.95 -5.52 -2.41
C ASN A 73 24.73 -5.23 -3.31
N MET A 74 24.43 -6.14 -4.25
CA MET A 74 23.28 -6.02 -5.16
C MET A 74 21.96 -5.78 -4.40
N ILE A 75 21.73 -6.51 -3.31
CA ILE A 75 20.54 -6.37 -2.46
C ILE A 75 20.44 -4.95 -1.89
N SER A 76 21.52 -4.41 -1.34
CA SER A 76 21.52 -3.05 -0.77
C SER A 76 21.31 -1.98 -1.83
N LYS A 77 21.92 -2.13 -3.01
CA LYS A 77 21.72 -1.22 -4.15
C LYS A 77 20.27 -1.24 -4.63
N LEU A 78 19.68 -2.43 -4.73
CA LEU A 78 18.28 -2.60 -5.15
C LEU A 78 17.32 -2.02 -4.09
N TYR A 79 17.59 -2.27 -2.81
CA TYR A 79 16.81 -1.71 -1.70
C TYR A 79 16.83 -0.18 -1.72
N ASN A 80 18.01 0.44 -1.84
CA ASN A 80 18.14 1.89 -1.91
C ASN A 80 17.45 2.47 -3.14
N TYR A 81 17.58 1.83 -4.31
CA TYR A 81 16.88 2.26 -5.52
C TYR A 81 15.36 2.23 -5.36
N ILE A 82 14.82 1.14 -4.82
CA ILE A 82 13.38 1.01 -4.55
C ILE A 82 12.94 2.06 -3.54
N LEU A 83 13.74 2.29 -2.48
CA LEU A 83 13.46 3.30 -1.47
C LEU A 83 13.38 4.70 -2.08
N GLU A 84 14.37 5.10 -2.89
CA GLU A 84 14.38 6.40 -3.59
C GLU A 84 13.17 6.54 -4.52
N PHE A 85 12.87 5.50 -5.31
CA PHE A 85 11.71 5.49 -6.20
C PHE A 85 10.38 5.64 -5.43
N GLU A 86 10.17 4.87 -4.35
CA GLU A 86 8.96 4.97 -3.54
C GLU A 86 8.81 6.31 -2.83
N LEU A 87 9.92 6.92 -2.39
CA LEU A 87 9.93 8.24 -1.76
C LEU A 87 9.60 9.36 -2.75
N THR A 88 9.96 9.20 -4.03
CA THR A 88 9.74 10.20 -5.08
C THR A 88 8.29 10.19 -5.57
N GLU A 89 7.63 9.02 -5.61
CA GLU A 89 6.27 8.89 -6.16
C GLU A 89 5.12 8.96 -5.13
N LYS A 90 5.36 8.72 -3.83
CA LYS A 90 4.27 8.54 -2.84
C LYS A 90 4.31 9.55 -1.68
N ILE A 91 4.02 10.81 -1.97
CA ILE A 91 3.64 11.79 -0.92
C ILE A 91 2.23 11.47 -0.37
N VAL A 92 1.38 10.79 -1.14
CA VAL A 92 0.02 10.45 -0.73
C VAL A 92 -0.24 8.96 -0.82
N LYS A 93 -0.20 8.26 0.32
CA LYS A 93 -0.58 6.85 0.39
C LYS A 93 -2.08 6.72 0.08
N GLY A 94 -2.48 5.84 -0.85
CA GLY A 94 -3.89 5.62 -1.20
C GLY A 94 -4.88 5.52 -0.01
N PRO A 95 -4.52 4.89 1.13
CA PRO A 95 -5.35 4.92 2.33
C PRO A 95 -5.64 6.32 2.91
N MET A 96 -4.67 7.24 2.84
CA MET A 96 -4.79 8.63 3.33
C MET A 96 -5.89 9.38 2.58
N ILE A 97 -5.94 9.26 1.25
CA ILE A 97 -6.99 9.87 0.41
C ILE A 97 -8.36 9.36 0.83
N VAL A 98 -8.47 8.05 1.03
CA VAL A 98 -9.76 7.44 1.37
C VAL A 98 -10.21 7.81 2.78
N TRP A 99 -9.28 7.97 3.73
CA TRP A 99 -9.58 8.49 5.05
C TRP A 99 -9.99 9.96 5.01
N ALA A 100 -9.28 10.81 4.26
CA ALA A 100 -9.65 12.20 4.05
C ALA A 100 -11.07 12.35 3.49
N ARG A 101 -11.44 11.52 2.49
CA ARG A 101 -12.81 11.48 1.96
C ARG A 101 -13.86 11.09 3.01
N ASN A 102 -13.56 10.15 3.92
CA ASN A 102 -14.51 9.75 4.97
C ASN A 102 -14.66 10.81 6.06
N PHE A 103 -13.58 11.54 6.35
CA PHE A 103 -13.57 12.59 7.37
C PHE A 103 -14.14 13.91 6.85
N GLY A 104 -14.04 14.17 5.56
CA GLY A 104 -14.48 15.41 4.92
C GLY A 104 -13.43 16.53 4.97
N TYR A 105 -12.19 16.21 5.33
CA TYR A 105 -11.05 17.13 5.33
C TYR A 105 -9.75 16.34 5.19
N ASN A 106 -8.69 17.05 4.79
CA ASN A 106 -7.39 16.44 4.58
C ASN A 106 -6.73 16.06 5.90
N ILE A 107 -5.95 14.97 5.84
CA ILE A 107 -4.98 14.57 6.87
C ILE A 107 -3.64 15.03 6.34
N GLN A 108 -2.89 15.79 7.15
CA GLN A 108 -1.56 16.25 6.77
C GLN A 108 -0.58 15.08 6.77
N LEU A 109 0.48 15.17 5.96
CA LEU A 109 1.46 14.10 5.85
C LEU A 109 2.19 13.89 7.18
N GLU A 110 2.47 14.97 7.90
CA GLU A 110 3.13 14.98 9.19
C GLU A 110 2.29 14.24 10.24
N GLU A 111 0.98 14.50 10.28
CA GLU A 111 0.04 13.77 11.15
C GLU A 111 0.05 12.27 10.83
N TRP A 112 0.12 11.92 9.54
CA TRP A 112 0.11 10.54 9.09
C TRP A 112 1.42 9.80 9.43
N GLU A 113 2.56 10.46 9.27
CA GLU A 113 3.88 9.94 9.65
C GLU A 113 4.04 9.80 11.16
N GLU A 114 3.53 10.75 11.94
CA GLU A 114 3.56 10.68 13.40
C GLU A 114 2.88 9.39 13.89
N ILE A 115 1.70 9.06 13.36
CA ILE A 115 0.99 7.82 13.69
C ILE A 115 1.86 6.60 13.40
N TRP A 116 2.54 6.61 12.25
CA TRP A 116 3.40 5.51 11.82
C TRP A 116 4.60 5.33 12.75
N GLN A 117 5.35 6.40 13.01
CA GLN A 117 6.52 6.39 13.88
C GLN A 117 6.15 6.01 15.31
N ARG A 118 5.03 6.55 15.81
CA ARG A 118 4.49 6.20 17.12
C ARG A 118 4.14 4.71 17.20
N ASN A 119 3.51 4.13 16.18
CA ASN A 119 3.16 2.70 16.18
C ASN A 119 4.39 1.79 16.31
N LEU A 120 5.53 2.20 15.74
CA LEU A 120 6.77 1.41 15.81
C LEU A 120 7.30 1.32 17.25
N SER A 121 7.18 2.39 18.03
CA SER A 121 7.78 2.55 19.36
C SER A 121 6.82 2.33 20.53
N ILE A 122 5.50 2.50 20.33
CA ILE A 122 4.52 2.59 21.43
C ILE A 122 4.38 1.31 22.27
N THR A 123 4.56 0.12 21.68
CA THR A 123 4.39 -1.15 22.38
C THR A 123 5.17 -2.28 21.71
N LYS A 124 5.55 -3.30 22.48
CA LYS A 124 6.13 -4.55 21.96
C LYS A 124 5.07 -5.56 21.51
N SER A 125 3.80 -5.35 21.86
CA SER A 125 2.72 -6.29 21.54
C SER A 125 2.41 -6.30 20.04
N VAL A 126 2.52 -7.49 19.43
CA VAL A 126 2.20 -7.70 18.00
C VAL A 126 0.73 -7.38 17.72
N SER A 127 -0.18 -7.76 18.62
CA SER A 127 -1.63 -7.53 18.44
C SER A 127 -1.96 -6.03 18.38
N TYR A 128 -1.30 -5.21 19.18
CA TYR A 128 -1.47 -3.76 19.16
C TYR A 128 -0.94 -3.16 17.85
N LYS A 129 0.31 -3.50 17.47
CA LYS A 129 0.89 -3.02 16.20
C LYS A 129 0.02 -3.40 15.00
N LYS A 130 -0.46 -4.64 14.99
CA LYS A 130 -1.35 -5.19 13.96
C LYS A 130 -2.67 -4.44 13.89
N ASN A 131 -3.26 -4.03 15.01
CA ASN A 131 -4.51 -3.27 15.02
C ASN A 131 -4.35 -1.96 14.23
N LEU A 132 -3.32 -1.17 14.53
CA LEU A 132 -3.15 0.13 13.87
C LEU A 132 -2.88 -0.03 12.37
N TYR A 133 -2.09 -1.03 11.94
CA TYR A 133 -1.95 -1.35 10.52
C TYR A 133 -3.28 -1.72 9.88
N LYS A 134 -4.09 -2.57 10.54
CA LYS A 134 -5.41 -2.94 10.03
C LYS A 134 -6.35 -1.74 9.94
N MET A 135 -6.26 -0.78 10.85
CA MET A 135 -7.05 0.45 10.81
C MET A 135 -6.59 1.37 9.68
N ILE A 136 -5.30 1.68 9.62
CA ILE A 136 -4.68 2.53 8.59
C ILE A 136 -5.04 2.04 7.19
N TYR A 137 -4.79 0.76 6.91
CA TYR A 137 -5.05 0.16 5.59
C TYR A 137 -6.49 -0.31 5.40
N ARG A 138 -7.35 -0.14 6.41
CA ARG A 138 -8.77 -0.56 6.38
C ARG A 138 -8.91 -2.05 6.02
N TRP A 139 -8.11 -2.88 6.68
CA TRP A 139 -7.98 -4.31 6.42
C TRP A 139 -9.18 -5.12 6.90
N HIS A 140 -9.90 -4.67 7.94
CA HIS A 140 -11.09 -5.38 8.41
C HIS A 140 -12.11 -5.53 7.29
N LEU A 141 -12.55 -6.77 7.06
CA LEU A 141 -13.54 -7.08 6.03
C LEU A 141 -14.89 -6.53 6.47
N ALA A 142 -15.46 -5.70 5.61
CA ALA A 142 -16.81 -5.17 5.78
C ALA A 142 -17.78 -6.02 4.94
N PRO A 143 -19.06 -6.15 5.34
CA PRO A 143 -20.11 -6.81 4.56
C PRO A 143 -20.10 -6.42 3.08
N SER A 144 -19.97 -5.12 2.77
CA SER A 144 -19.91 -4.62 1.40
C SER A 144 -18.70 -5.09 0.58
N ARG A 145 -17.62 -5.49 1.24
CA ARG A 145 -16.45 -6.10 0.58
C ARG A 145 -16.64 -7.59 0.44
N LEU A 146 -17.25 -8.25 1.42
CA LEU A 146 -17.54 -9.67 1.37
C LEU A 146 -18.50 -10.02 0.24
N THR A 147 -19.50 -9.19 -0.05
CA THR A 147 -20.42 -9.42 -1.18
C THR A 147 -19.73 -9.41 -2.55
N LYS A 148 -18.57 -8.75 -2.67
CA LYS A 148 -17.76 -8.77 -3.90
C LYS A 148 -16.97 -10.07 -4.06
N ILE A 149 -16.67 -10.75 -2.94
CA ILE A 149 -15.94 -12.02 -2.93
C ILE A 149 -16.92 -13.18 -3.02
N TYR A 150 -18.03 -13.08 -2.28
CA TYR A 150 -19.07 -14.09 -2.17
C TYR A 150 -20.41 -13.44 -2.54
N PRO A 151 -20.95 -13.68 -3.75
CA PRO A 151 -22.20 -13.06 -4.21
C PRO A 151 -23.42 -13.37 -3.33
N THR A 152 -23.39 -14.48 -2.60
CA THR A 152 -24.46 -14.90 -1.68
C THR A 152 -24.42 -14.18 -0.32
N ALA A 153 -23.35 -13.42 -0.04
CA ALA A 153 -23.21 -12.72 1.22
C ALA A 153 -24.14 -11.49 1.29
N ASN A 154 -24.64 -11.19 2.48
CA ASN A 154 -25.51 -10.04 2.71
C ASN A 154 -24.68 -8.75 2.91
N PRO A 155 -24.94 -7.65 2.15
CA PRO A 155 -24.19 -6.40 2.28
C PRO A 155 -24.57 -5.55 3.49
N THR A 156 -25.58 -5.95 4.27
CA THR A 156 -26.05 -5.19 5.43
C THR A 156 -25.05 -5.20 6.59
N CYS A 157 -25.06 -4.12 7.37
CA CYS A 157 -24.21 -3.96 8.54
C CYS A 157 -24.50 -5.01 9.61
N TRP A 158 -23.47 -5.70 10.11
CA TRP A 158 -23.61 -6.68 11.20
C TRP A 158 -24.13 -6.10 12.52
N LYS A 159 -23.95 -4.80 12.75
CA LYS A 159 -24.30 -4.16 14.02
C LYS A 159 -25.73 -3.60 14.01
N CYS A 160 -26.13 -2.84 12.98
CA CYS A 160 -27.48 -2.28 12.91
C CYS A 160 -28.46 -3.07 12.05
N LYS A 161 -27.99 -4.04 11.24
CA LYS A 161 -28.80 -4.91 10.36
C LYS A 161 -29.68 -4.20 9.34
N THR A 162 -29.50 -2.89 9.14
CA THR A 162 -30.33 -2.05 8.26
C THR A 162 -29.53 -1.46 7.11
N ASN A 163 -28.52 -0.65 7.44
CA ASN A 163 -27.74 0.10 6.46
C ASN A 163 -26.66 -0.76 5.78
N HIS A 164 -26.18 -0.28 4.63
CA HIS A 164 -25.09 -0.90 3.88
C HIS A 164 -23.79 -0.91 4.69
N GLY A 165 -23.24 -2.10 4.92
CA GLY A 165 -22.10 -2.35 5.79
C GLY A 165 -20.77 -2.01 5.14
N THR A 166 -20.50 -0.73 4.93
CA THR A 166 -19.17 -0.26 4.52
C THR A 166 -18.20 -0.23 5.71
N PHE A 167 -16.89 -0.24 5.44
CA PHE A 167 -15.88 -0.14 6.51
C PHE A 167 -16.13 1.07 7.41
N TYR A 168 -16.33 2.27 6.84
CA TYR A 168 -16.53 3.47 7.65
C TYR A 168 -17.86 3.44 8.42
N HIS A 169 -18.87 2.78 7.87
CA HIS A 169 -20.12 2.55 8.59
C HIS A 169 -19.93 1.68 9.82
N LEU A 170 -19.29 0.52 9.69
CA LEU A 170 -19.06 -0.40 10.81
C LEU A 170 -18.22 0.20 11.93
N TRP A 171 -17.32 1.14 11.61
CA TRP A 171 -16.40 1.71 12.58
C TRP A 171 -16.84 3.07 13.12
N ARG A 172 -17.72 3.80 12.42
CA ARG A 172 -18.08 5.18 12.80
C ARG A 172 -19.54 5.56 12.62
N THR A 173 -20.10 5.42 11.41
CA THR A 173 -21.42 6.02 11.11
C THR A 173 -22.61 5.14 11.47
N CYS A 174 -22.39 3.87 11.82
CA CYS A 174 -23.44 3.00 12.32
C CYS A 174 -24.06 3.60 13.61
N PRO A 175 -25.40 3.71 13.73
CA PRO A 175 -26.04 4.29 14.91
C PRO A 175 -25.63 3.60 16.22
N VAL A 176 -25.56 2.27 16.22
CA VAL A 176 -25.11 1.46 17.36
C VAL A 176 -23.67 1.81 17.76
N ILE A 177 -22.80 1.96 16.76
CA ILE A 177 -21.37 2.27 16.95
C ILE A 177 -21.18 3.73 17.36
N LYS A 178 -22.02 4.65 16.88
CA LYS A 178 -22.01 6.04 17.30
C LYS A 178 -22.33 6.17 18.79
N ILE A 179 -23.36 5.46 19.26
CA ILE A 179 -23.72 5.41 20.70
C ILE A 179 -22.57 4.80 21.50
N PHE A 180 -21.97 3.71 21.01
CA PHE A 180 -20.80 3.10 21.63
C PHE A 180 -19.64 4.10 21.81
N TRP A 181 -19.26 4.81 20.76
CA TRP A 181 -18.18 5.80 20.83
C TRP A 181 -18.51 6.99 21.74
N ILE A 182 -19.78 7.38 21.85
CA ILE A 182 -20.20 8.43 22.80
C ILE A 182 -19.93 7.96 24.23
N LYS A 183 -20.31 6.72 24.57
CA LYS A 183 -20.02 6.14 25.89
C LYS A 183 -18.53 6.06 26.17
N ILE A 184 -17.74 5.62 25.19
CA ILE A 184 -16.27 5.58 25.30
C ILE A 184 -15.69 6.98 25.51
N LYS A 185 -16.20 8.01 24.80
CA LYS A 185 -15.78 9.39 25.01
C LYS A 185 -16.04 9.81 26.44
N THR A 186 -17.27 9.69 26.93
CA THR A 186 -17.64 10.10 28.30
C THR A 186 -16.75 9.41 29.32
N TRP A 187 -16.56 8.10 29.20
CA TRP A 187 -15.70 7.33 30.11
C TRP A 187 -14.23 7.76 30.05
N LEU A 188 -13.69 8.05 28.87
CA LEU A 188 -12.34 8.58 28.73
C LEU A 188 -12.20 9.96 29.38
N GLU A 189 -13.17 10.85 29.21
CA GLU A 189 -13.17 12.18 29.80
C GLU A 189 -13.22 12.11 31.33
N GLU A 190 -14.02 11.19 31.89
CA GLU A 190 -14.09 10.94 33.34
C GLU A 190 -12.76 10.45 33.91
N ILE A 191 -12.03 9.57 33.22
CA ILE A 191 -10.75 9.04 33.70
C ILE A 191 -9.62 10.06 33.54
N THR A 192 -9.60 10.75 32.40
CA THR A 192 -8.49 11.63 32.04
C THR A 192 -8.68 13.06 32.54
N GLN A 193 -9.89 13.42 32.97
CA GLN A 193 -10.27 14.77 33.40
C GLN A 193 -9.99 15.84 32.33
N VAL A 194 -9.98 15.44 31.05
CA VAL A 194 -9.82 16.34 29.89
C VAL A 194 -10.99 16.21 28.94
N GLY A 195 -11.41 17.33 28.34
CA GLY A 195 -12.44 17.34 27.30
C GLY A 195 -11.89 16.85 25.96
N LEU A 196 -12.39 15.72 25.47
CA LEU A 196 -11.97 15.11 24.21
C LEU A 196 -12.78 15.64 23.03
N GLU A 197 -12.11 15.77 21.89
CA GLU A 197 -12.74 16.17 20.64
C GLU A 197 -13.61 15.05 20.05
N TRP A 198 -14.80 15.39 19.57
CA TRP A 198 -15.67 14.44 18.88
C TRP A 198 -15.28 14.25 17.40
N LYS A 199 -14.02 13.86 17.19
CA LYS A 199 -13.36 13.79 15.89
C LYS A 199 -13.04 12.34 15.52
N PRO A 200 -13.55 11.79 14.40
CA PRO A 200 -13.40 10.38 14.05
C PRO A 200 -11.93 9.91 13.98
N GLU A 201 -11.03 10.76 13.50
CA GLU A 201 -9.59 10.52 13.39
C GLU A 201 -8.93 10.24 14.75
N LEU A 202 -9.41 10.85 15.84
CA LEU A 202 -8.98 10.53 17.19
C LEU A 202 -9.35 9.09 17.54
N TYR A 203 -10.64 8.74 17.42
CA TYR A 203 -11.14 7.42 17.82
C TYR A 203 -10.71 6.28 16.91
N LEU A 204 -10.45 6.54 15.62
CA LEU A 204 -10.12 5.49 14.63
C LEU A 204 -8.63 5.37 14.34
N LEU A 205 -7.88 6.48 14.33
CA LEU A 205 -6.46 6.50 14.00
C LEU A 205 -5.58 6.97 15.17
N GLY A 206 -6.15 7.64 16.18
CA GLY A 206 -5.41 8.20 17.31
C GLY A 206 -4.69 9.51 16.95
N ILE A 207 -5.27 10.31 16.05
CA ILE A 207 -4.76 11.64 15.71
C ILE A 207 -5.34 12.65 16.71
N PHE A 208 -4.49 13.45 17.33
CA PHE A 208 -4.87 14.51 18.26
C PHE A 208 -4.69 15.86 17.56
N ARG A 209 -5.75 16.66 17.44
CA ARG A 209 -5.65 18.02 16.88
C ARG A 209 -5.47 19.07 17.95
N LYS A 210 -6.09 18.86 19.11
CA LYS A 210 -5.75 19.59 20.32
C LYS A 210 -4.51 19.03 20.98
N ASP A 211 -3.79 19.91 21.66
CA ASP A 211 -2.69 19.50 22.51
C ASP A 211 -3.20 18.98 23.86
N TYR A 212 -2.60 17.89 24.30
CA TYR A 212 -2.91 17.21 25.55
C TYR A 212 -1.60 16.75 26.19
N PRO A 213 -1.53 16.62 27.52
CA PRO A 213 -0.35 16.12 28.20
C PRO A 213 0.12 14.78 27.61
N PRO A 214 1.43 14.56 27.39
CA PRO A 214 1.95 13.35 26.76
C PRO A 214 1.49 12.05 27.43
N LYS A 215 1.42 12.05 28.77
CA LYS A 215 0.91 10.91 29.56
C LYS A 215 -0.55 10.58 29.24
N ILE A 216 -1.37 11.61 29.04
CA ILE A 216 -2.79 11.46 28.70
C ILE A 216 -2.94 10.97 27.27
N LYS A 217 -2.19 11.54 26.31
CA LYS A 217 -2.15 11.04 24.92
C LYS A 217 -1.81 9.55 24.89
N TYR A 218 -0.75 9.15 25.60
CA TYR A 218 -0.31 7.77 25.70
C TYR A 218 -1.42 6.84 26.24
N LEU A 219 -2.07 7.22 27.35
CA LEU A 219 -3.15 6.46 27.95
C LEU A 219 -4.34 6.29 27.00
N ILE A 220 -4.78 7.40 26.39
CA ILE A 220 -5.89 7.41 25.42
C ILE A 220 -5.59 6.48 24.25
N ILE A 221 -4.38 6.52 23.68
CA ILE A 221 -4.02 5.66 22.54
C ILE A 221 -4.08 4.17 22.93
N HIS A 222 -3.60 3.80 24.11
CA HIS A 222 -3.64 2.41 24.57
C HIS A 222 -5.06 1.91 24.74
N ILE A 223 -5.89 2.71 25.41
CA ILE A 223 -7.30 2.42 25.62
C ILE A 223 -8.04 2.31 24.28
N LEU A 224 -7.87 3.27 23.37
CA LEU A 224 -8.52 3.25 22.06
C LEU A 224 -8.07 2.03 21.24
N THR A 225 -6.78 1.68 21.29
CA THR A 225 -6.28 0.47 20.63
C THR A 225 -6.95 -0.79 21.18
N ALA A 226 -7.03 -0.93 22.50
CA ALA A 226 -7.70 -2.06 23.15
C ALA A 226 -9.17 -2.15 22.74
N ILE A 227 -9.88 -1.02 22.78
CA ILE A 227 -11.29 -0.92 22.36
C ILE A 227 -11.47 -1.34 20.90
N ARG A 228 -10.59 -0.89 19.99
CA ARG A 228 -10.67 -1.28 18.56
C ARG A 228 -10.42 -2.77 18.38
N ILE A 229 -9.52 -3.37 19.15
CA ILE A 229 -9.27 -4.81 19.12
C ILE A 229 -10.53 -5.55 19.55
N SER A 230 -11.15 -5.16 20.66
CA SER A 230 -12.38 -5.77 21.16
C SER A 230 -13.57 -5.57 20.21
N LEU A 231 -13.67 -4.40 19.56
CA LEU A 231 -14.74 -4.13 18.61
C LEU A 231 -14.64 -4.98 17.33
N ALA A 232 -13.42 -5.38 16.97
CA ALA A 232 -13.13 -6.20 15.80
C ALA A 232 -13.31 -7.72 16.02
N GLN A 233 -13.47 -8.16 17.27
CA GLN A 233 -13.81 -9.54 17.64
C GLN A 233 -15.31 -9.78 17.42
#